data_AF-A0A920QCI3-F1
#
_entry.id   AF-A0A920QCI3-F1
#
_cell.length_a   1.000
_cell.length_b   1.000
_cell.length_c   1.000
_cell.angle_alpha   90.00
_cell.angle_beta   90.00
_cell.angle_gamma   90.00
#
_symmetry.space_group_name_H-M   'P 1'
#
loop_
_entity.id
_entity.type
_entity.pdbx_description
1 polymer ?
#
loop_
_entity_poly.entity_id
_entity_poly.type
_entity_poly.pdbx_seq_one_letter_code
_entity_poly.pdbx_strand_id
1 'polypeptide(L)'
;MVDNDGVHSMRAKKGKIGLEPGAAKLKLEYFEKGGEERLALDMSGPGIKRLQLAKQTIKPQRKGPAFPTGNPIEVTKEVRIYRNFIEGASPRGIGVGYPEKVNLCFDANTMQIAMLWHGAFMDAARHWNGRGQGFQRPSGHYLIRLTRDQPFAQLDSSDAVWPKGPRVATPAPKGAPSSEATPSLENNAVRFSDTR
;
A
#
# COMPACT_ATOMS: atom_id res chain seq x y z
N MET A 1 -23.67 8.05 -11.45
CA MET A 1 -24.11 8.44 -10.09
C MET A 1 -24.52 7.18 -9.34
N VAL A 2 -24.24 7.07 -8.04
CA VAL A 2 -24.74 5.99 -7.18
C VAL A 2 -25.67 6.63 -6.16
N ASP A 3 -26.96 6.34 -6.28
CA ASP A 3 -27.98 6.82 -5.35
C ASP A 3 -28.36 5.65 -4.42
N ASN A 4 -28.11 5.83 -3.12
CA ASN A 4 -28.51 4.93 -2.05
C ASN A 4 -29.39 5.64 -1.02
N ASP A 5 -30.40 6.36 -1.50
CA ASP A 5 -31.28 7.18 -0.67
C ASP A 5 -32.33 6.36 0.11
N GLY A 6 -32.90 7.02 1.11
CA GLY A 6 -33.92 6.48 2.00
C GLY A 6 -33.34 5.87 3.29
N VAL A 7 -34.21 5.63 4.27
CA VAL A 7 -33.81 5.00 5.53
C VAL A 7 -33.72 3.50 5.31
N HIS A 8 -32.53 2.92 5.49
CA HIS A 8 -32.30 1.49 5.32
C HIS A 8 -31.18 0.99 6.26
N SER A 9 -31.17 -0.30 6.56
CA SER A 9 -30.00 -0.97 7.17
C SER A 9 -28.83 -1.05 6.18
N MET A 10 -27.65 -1.50 6.61
CA MET A 10 -26.46 -1.56 5.75
C MET A 10 -26.76 -2.31 4.43
N ARG A 11 -26.68 -1.58 3.32
CA ARG A 11 -26.94 -2.08 1.97
C ARG A 11 -25.84 -1.62 1.04
N ALA A 12 -25.40 -2.52 0.16
CA ALA A 12 -24.48 -2.18 -0.92
C ALA A 12 -25.26 -1.83 -2.18
N LYS A 13 -25.01 -0.64 -2.75
CA LYS A 13 -25.39 -0.29 -4.12
C LYS A 13 -24.14 -0.05 -4.96
N LYS A 14 -24.27 -0.25 -6.27
CA LYS A 14 -23.20 -0.08 -7.25
C LYS A 14 -23.70 0.79 -8.39
N GLY A 15 -22.81 1.57 -8.97
CA GLY A 15 -23.06 2.28 -10.22
C GLY A 15 -21.76 2.48 -10.98
N LYS A 16 -21.89 2.81 -12.26
CA LYS A 16 -20.77 3.03 -13.18
C LYS A 16 -20.93 4.41 -13.79
N ILE A 17 -19.80 5.09 -14.00
CA ILE A 17 -19.75 6.38 -14.69
C ILE A 17 -18.49 6.38 -15.58
N GLY A 18 -18.63 6.87 -16.81
CA GLY A 18 -17.48 7.17 -17.67
C GLY A 18 -16.88 8.50 -17.25
N LEU A 19 -15.56 8.54 -17.08
CA LEU A 19 -14.83 9.76 -16.75
C LEU A 19 -13.88 10.06 -17.88
N GLU A 20 -13.82 11.33 -18.29
CA GLU A 20 -12.76 11.80 -19.16
C GLU A 20 -11.41 11.72 -18.42
N PRO A 21 -10.30 11.48 -19.14
CA PRO A 21 -8.96 11.48 -18.53
C PRO A 21 -8.68 12.79 -17.80
N GLY A 22 -8.32 12.71 -16.52
CA GLY A 22 -7.98 13.88 -15.70
C GLY A 22 -8.52 13.79 -14.27
N ALA A 23 -8.37 14.88 -13.52
CA ALA A 23 -8.91 14.97 -12.16
C ALA A 23 -10.44 15.09 -12.19
N ALA A 24 -11.12 14.15 -11.53
CA ALA A 24 -12.57 14.16 -11.36
C ALA A 24 -12.95 14.56 -9.93
N LYS A 25 -13.95 15.44 -9.78
CA LYS A 25 -14.50 15.81 -8.47
C LYS A 25 -15.40 14.68 -7.94
N LEU A 26 -15.21 14.32 -6.68
CA LEU A 26 -16.06 13.36 -5.97
C LEU A 26 -16.83 14.07 -4.86
N LYS A 27 -18.15 13.94 -4.87
CA LYS A 27 -19.05 14.40 -3.80
C LYS A 27 -19.70 13.18 -3.16
N LEU A 28 -19.61 13.07 -1.83
CA LEU A 28 -20.22 12.00 -1.04
C LEU A 28 -21.14 12.64 -0.01
N GLU A 29 -22.43 12.35 -0.11
CA GLU A 29 -23.46 12.80 0.83
C GLU A 29 -23.97 11.57 1.60
N TYR A 30 -24.06 11.71 2.92
CA TYR A 30 -24.43 10.65 3.84
C TYR A 30 -25.19 11.27 5.02
N PHE A 31 -26.25 10.61 5.46
CA PHE A 31 -26.99 11.00 6.65
C PHE A 31 -27.39 9.76 7.46
N GLU A 32 -27.51 9.94 8.76
CA GLU A 32 -27.96 8.91 9.70
C GLU A 32 -29.17 9.42 10.46
N LYS A 33 -30.26 8.67 10.43
CA LYS A 33 -31.48 8.97 11.20
C LYS A 33 -31.51 8.25 12.55
N GLY A 34 -30.73 7.17 12.71
CA GLY A 34 -30.57 6.37 13.94
C GLY A 34 -30.27 4.89 13.64
N GLY A 35 -29.47 4.22 14.50
CA GLY A 35 -29.05 2.82 14.31
C GLY A 35 -27.53 2.63 14.32
N GLU A 36 -26.98 1.84 13.40
CA GLU A 36 -25.53 1.69 13.20
C GLU A 36 -25.01 2.69 12.16
N GLU A 37 -24.01 3.51 12.53
CA GLU A 37 -23.36 4.46 11.62
C GLU A 37 -22.30 3.75 10.76
N ARG A 38 -22.60 3.42 9.51
CA ARG A 38 -21.64 2.75 8.62
C ARG A 38 -21.70 3.28 7.18
N LEU A 39 -20.59 3.86 6.73
CA LEU A 39 -20.38 4.27 5.34
C LEU A 39 -19.18 3.56 4.71
N ALA A 40 -19.44 2.76 3.67
CA ALA A 40 -18.39 2.19 2.83
C ALA A 40 -18.57 2.66 1.38
N LEU A 41 -17.55 3.33 0.85
CA LEU A 41 -17.46 3.68 -0.56
C LEU A 41 -16.27 2.95 -1.16
N ASP A 42 -16.52 2.08 -2.13
CA ASP A 42 -15.51 1.39 -2.92
C ASP A 42 -15.63 1.81 -4.39
N MET A 43 -14.50 1.94 -5.07
CA MET A 43 -14.39 2.23 -6.50
C MET A 43 -13.59 1.12 -7.20
N SER A 44 -13.93 0.80 -8.44
CA SER A 44 -13.12 -0.06 -9.31
C SER A 44 -12.99 0.58 -10.70
N GLY A 45 -11.93 0.24 -11.42
CA GLY A 45 -11.62 0.83 -12.72
C GLY A 45 -10.47 0.11 -13.43
N PRO A 46 -10.03 0.57 -14.61
CA PRO A 46 -8.88 0.00 -15.31
C PRO A 46 -7.66 -0.10 -14.38
N GLY A 47 -7.16 -1.31 -14.15
CA GLY A 47 -6.04 -1.57 -13.23
C GLY A 47 -6.36 -1.52 -11.73
N ILE A 48 -7.58 -1.16 -11.32
CA ILE A 48 -8.01 -1.03 -9.92
C ILE A 48 -9.14 -2.03 -9.63
N LYS A 49 -8.81 -3.15 -8.97
CA LYS A 49 -9.81 -4.18 -8.59
C LYS A 49 -10.80 -3.68 -7.54
N ARG A 50 -10.34 -2.91 -6.56
CA ARG A 50 -11.15 -2.27 -5.51
C ARG A 50 -10.35 -1.14 -4.85
N LEU A 51 -10.97 0.02 -4.65
CA LEU A 51 -10.43 1.22 -4.00
C LEU A 51 -11.49 1.79 -3.06
N GLN A 52 -11.44 1.42 -1.79
CA GLN A 52 -12.12 2.06 -0.67
C GLN A 52 -11.70 3.53 -0.50
N LEU A 53 -12.67 4.42 -0.64
CA LEU A 53 -12.55 5.87 -0.58
C LEU A 53 -13.13 6.46 0.72
N ALA A 54 -14.01 5.72 1.42
CA ALA A 54 -14.58 6.18 2.69
C ALA A 54 -13.68 5.85 3.89
N LYS A 55 -13.68 6.74 4.89
CA LYS A 55 -12.88 6.65 6.13
C LYS A 55 -13.28 5.46 7.04
N GLN A 56 -14.43 4.83 6.81
CA GLN A 56 -14.89 3.69 7.57
C GLN A 56 -14.75 2.37 6.81
N THR A 57 -13.83 1.55 7.29
CA THR A 57 -13.64 0.18 6.83
C THR A 57 -14.72 -0.73 7.43
N ILE A 58 -15.58 -1.32 6.60
CA ILE A 58 -16.27 -2.56 6.99
C ILE A 58 -15.15 -3.58 7.21
N LYS A 59 -14.79 -3.80 8.48
CA LYS A 59 -13.68 -4.68 8.85
C LYS A 59 -14.02 -6.07 8.32
N PRO A 60 -13.25 -6.64 7.37
CA PRO A 60 -13.40 -8.06 7.07
C PRO A 60 -13.17 -8.83 8.38
N GLN A 61 -13.97 -9.86 8.62
CA GLN A 61 -13.87 -10.67 9.83
C GLN A 61 -12.45 -11.24 9.90
N ARG A 62 -11.69 -10.75 10.88
CA ARG A 62 -10.26 -10.99 10.98
C ARG A 62 -10.00 -12.43 11.41
N LYS A 63 -9.47 -13.26 10.52
CA LYS A 63 -8.85 -14.54 10.91
C LYS A 63 -7.41 -14.30 11.32
N GLY A 64 -7.09 -14.54 12.60
CA GLY A 64 -5.72 -14.48 13.15
C GLY A 64 -5.54 -13.49 14.30
N PRO A 65 -4.49 -13.68 15.12
CA PRO A 65 -4.23 -12.89 16.33
C PRO A 65 -4.14 -11.41 16.03
N ALA A 66 -4.56 -10.56 16.98
CA ALA A 66 -4.48 -9.11 16.88
C ALA A 66 -3.03 -8.65 16.58
N PHE A 67 -2.86 -7.67 15.69
CA PHE A 67 -1.55 -7.07 15.46
C PHE A 67 -1.42 -6.03 16.59
N PRO A 68 -0.23 -5.85 17.17
CA PRO A 68 -0.02 -4.76 18.11
C PRO A 68 -0.45 -3.44 17.45
N THR A 69 -1.40 -2.76 18.08
CA THR A 69 -1.92 -1.45 17.69
C THR A 69 -2.02 -0.58 18.93
N GLY A 70 -2.00 0.74 18.75
CA GLY A 70 -2.19 1.69 19.84
C GLY A 70 -1.30 2.92 19.77
N ASN A 71 -0.28 2.92 18.90
CA ASN A 71 0.63 4.05 18.71
C ASN A 71 0.64 4.47 17.23
N PRO A 72 -0.49 4.93 16.67
CA PRO A 72 -0.55 5.35 15.27
C PRO A 72 0.39 6.55 15.04
N ILE A 73 1.20 6.47 13.99
CA ILE A 73 1.99 7.60 13.51
C ILE A 73 1.13 8.37 12.51
N GLU A 74 0.52 9.45 12.98
CA GLU A 74 -0.27 10.33 12.13
C GLU A 74 0.62 11.20 11.25
N VAL A 75 0.30 11.24 9.96
CA VAL A 75 0.94 12.11 8.98
C VAL A 75 -0.06 13.20 8.60
N THR A 76 0.11 14.39 9.16
CA THR A 76 -0.85 15.48 9.03
C THR A 76 -0.33 16.59 8.12
N LYS A 77 0.70 17.32 8.56
CA LYS A 77 1.23 18.50 7.86
C LYS A 77 2.67 18.33 7.35
N GLU A 78 3.37 17.33 7.86
CA GLU A 78 4.78 17.11 7.61
C GLU A 78 5.04 15.66 7.23
N VAL A 79 6.11 15.43 6.48
CA VAL A 79 6.59 14.08 6.19
C VAL A 79 7.01 13.41 7.48
N ARG A 80 6.59 12.15 7.66
CA ARG A 80 7.02 11.31 8.79
C ARG A 80 7.86 10.16 8.29
N ILE A 81 8.88 9.81 9.08
CA ILE A 81 9.76 8.69 8.79
C ILE A 81 9.56 7.62 9.86
N TYR A 82 9.51 6.36 9.44
CA TYR A 82 9.50 5.19 10.32
C TYR A 82 10.64 4.25 9.94
N ARG A 83 11.67 4.18 10.80
CA ARG A 83 12.79 3.24 10.63
C ARG A 83 12.69 2.13 11.66
N ASN A 84 12.13 1.00 11.25
CA ASN A 84 12.08 -0.23 12.02
C ASN A 84 11.84 -1.42 11.08
N PHE A 85 11.59 -2.61 11.62
CA PHE A 85 11.24 -3.78 10.80
C PHE A 85 9.86 -3.60 10.19
N ILE A 86 9.80 -3.33 8.88
CA ILE A 86 8.55 -3.12 8.11
C ILE A 86 8.23 -4.38 7.32
N GLU A 87 7.02 -4.90 7.47
CA GLU A 87 6.59 -6.13 6.79
C GLU A 87 6.70 -5.97 5.27
N GLY A 88 7.51 -6.82 4.64
CA GLY A 88 7.74 -6.80 3.20
C GLY A 88 8.98 -6.03 2.75
N ALA A 89 9.67 -5.34 3.66
CA ALA A 89 11.01 -4.82 3.46
C ALA A 89 12.03 -5.72 4.19
N SER A 90 13.31 -5.48 3.95
CA SER A 90 14.40 -6.00 4.76
C SER A 90 14.41 -5.31 6.14
N PRO A 91 15.27 -5.76 7.07
CA PRO A 91 15.51 -5.08 8.34
C PRO A 91 16.01 -3.63 8.23
N ARG A 92 16.37 -3.17 7.02
CA ARG A 92 16.81 -1.80 6.72
C ARG A 92 15.75 -0.98 5.96
N GLY A 93 14.49 -1.36 6.09
CA GLY A 93 13.35 -0.60 5.55
C GLY A 93 13.17 0.76 6.22
N ILE A 94 12.89 1.78 5.41
CA ILE A 94 12.61 3.15 5.80
C ILE A 94 11.25 3.51 5.23
N GLY A 95 10.23 3.52 6.08
CA GLY A 95 8.92 4.03 5.73
C GLY A 95 8.96 5.56 5.68
N VAL A 96 8.37 6.15 4.64
CA VAL A 96 8.17 7.59 4.50
C VAL A 96 6.70 7.82 4.20
N GLY A 97 6.03 8.57 5.07
CA GLY A 97 4.62 8.92 4.92
C GLY A 97 4.46 10.39 4.57
N TYR A 98 3.66 10.68 3.55
CA TYR A 98 3.42 12.03 3.06
C TYR A 98 2.02 12.52 3.43
N PRO A 99 1.83 13.84 3.70
CA PRO A 99 0.53 14.43 4.03
C PRO A 99 -0.60 14.08 3.05
N GLU A 100 -0.27 13.91 1.77
CA GLU A 100 -1.14 13.53 0.65
C GLU A 100 -1.62 12.07 0.73
N LYS A 101 -1.25 11.33 1.78
CA LYS A 101 -1.64 9.94 2.07
C LYS A 101 -1.06 8.91 1.11
N VAL A 102 -0.05 9.27 0.33
CA VAL A 102 0.84 8.31 -0.31
C VAL A 102 2.00 8.03 0.64
N ASN A 103 2.32 6.75 0.81
CA ASN A 103 3.44 6.32 1.62
C ASN A 103 4.32 5.39 0.79
N LEU A 104 5.62 5.39 1.07
CA LEU A 104 6.58 4.49 0.44
C LEU A 104 7.48 3.84 1.48
N CYS A 105 8.09 2.72 1.12
CA CYS A 105 9.19 2.13 1.87
C CYS A 105 10.42 2.04 0.99
N PHE A 106 11.48 2.76 1.35
CA PHE A 106 12.80 2.59 0.77
C PHE A 106 13.57 1.52 1.54
N ASP A 107 14.11 0.53 0.86
CA ASP A 107 14.89 -0.54 1.47
C ASP A 107 16.37 -0.32 1.22
N ALA A 108 17.06 0.19 2.24
CA ALA A 108 18.49 0.52 2.18
C ALA A 108 19.40 -0.73 2.10
N ASN A 109 18.89 -1.94 2.31
CA ASN A 109 19.69 -3.15 2.09
C ASN A 109 19.86 -3.46 0.60
N THR A 110 18.85 -3.13 -0.20
CA THR A 110 18.83 -3.39 -1.65
C THR A 110 18.79 -2.12 -2.49
N MET A 111 18.87 -0.95 -1.86
CA MET A 111 18.87 0.37 -2.50
C MET A 111 17.71 0.59 -3.49
N GLN A 112 16.49 0.20 -3.09
CA GLN A 112 15.30 0.28 -3.94
C GLN A 112 14.05 0.66 -3.15
N ILE A 113 13.02 1.16 -3.84
CA ILE A 113 11.69 1.28 -3.27
C ILE A 113 11.08 -0.12 -3.20
N ALA A 114 10.77 -0.61 -2.01
CA ALA A 114 10.20 -1.94 -1.82
C ALA A 114 8.68 -1.98 -2.03
N MET A 115 7.98 -0.91 -1.62
CA MET A 115 6.53 -0.83 -1.73
C MET A 115 6.01 0.59 -1.61
N LEU A 116 4.77 0.78 -2.07
CA LEU A 116 3.95 1.96 -1.86
C LEU A 116 2.61 1.55 -1.27
N TRP A 117 1.98 2.41 -0.47
CA TRP A 117 0.63 2.20 0.02
C TRP A 117 -0.07 3.53 0.29
N HIS A 118 -1.40 3.52 0.30
CA HIS A 118 -2.22 4.70 0.53
C HIS A 118 -2.87 4.70 1.91
N GLY A 119 -3.16 5.89 2.43
CA GLY A 119 -3.92 6.07 3.68
C GLY A 119 -3.02 6.11 4.91
N ALA A 120 -3.41 5.39 5.97
CA ALA A 120 -2.68 5.39 7.23
C ALA A 120 -1.23 4.92 7.04
N PHE A 121 -0.28 5.63 7.66
CA PHE A 121 1.15 5.37 7.46
C PHE A 121 1.60 4.11 8.22
N MET A 122 1.93 4.24 9.50
CA MET A 122 2.44 3.15 10.35
C MET A 122 1.82 3.22 11.75
N ASP A 123 1.76 2.09 12.46
CA ASP A 123 1.51 2.05 13.90
C ASP A 123 2.76 1.51 14.60
N ALA A 124 3.29 2.25 15.55
CA ALA A 124 4.55 1.91 16.19
C ALA A 124 4.41 0.96 17.38
N ALA A 125 3.19 0.54 17.74
CA ALA A 125 2.90 -0.22 18.96
C ALA A 125 3.78 -1.47 19.10
N ARG A 126 4.04 -2.21 18.00
CA ARG A 126 4.91 -3.39 18.05
C ARG A 126 6.30 -3.08 18.60
N HIS A 127 6.91 -1.98 18.20
CA HIS A 127 8.30 -1.69 18.52
C HIS A 127 8.48 -0.71 19.69
N TRP A 128 7.47 0.10 19.99
CA TRP A 128 7.53 1.07 21.08
C TRP A 128 7.02 0.49 22.41
N ASN A 129 6.15 -0.52 22.38
CA ASN A 129 5.68 -1.19 23.59
C ASN A 129 6.56 -2.41 23.89
N GLY A 130 7.72 -2.17 24.51
CA GLY A 130 8.60 -3.25 24.97
C GLY A 130 9.47 -3.91 23.90
N ARG A 131 9.81 -3.20 22.82
CA ARG A 131 10.67 -3.68 21.71
C ARG A 131 10.21 -5.03 21.14
N GLY A 132 8.90 -5.19 20.94
CA GLY A 132 8.30 -6.42 20.45
C GLY A 132 8.97 -6.91 19.16
N GLN A 133 9.17 -8.23 19.08
CA GLN A 133 9.83 -8.87 17.94
C GLN A 133 8.93 -8.88 16.69
N GLY A 134 9.54 -9.04 15.52
CA GLY A 134 8.86 -9.22 14.24
C GLY A 134 8.71 -7.94 13.43
N PHE A 135 7.89 -8.00 12.39
CA PHE A 135 7.72 -6.90 11.45
C PHE A 135 6.38 -6.19 11.69
N GLN A 136 6.41 -4.86 11.62
CA GLN A 136 5.22 -4.03 11.64
C GLN A 136 4.68 -3.88 10.23
N ARG A 137 3.42 -4.26 10.03
CA ARG A 137 2.74 -4.08 8.75
C ARG A 137 2.41 -2.60 8.50
N PRO A 138 2.45 -2.15 7.23
CA PRO A 138 1.83 -0.89 6.83
C PRO A 138 0.36 -0.80 7.28
N SER A 139 -0.05 0.36 7.81
CA SER A 139 -1.39 0.53 8.41
C SER A 139 -2.49 0.85 7.39
N GLY A 140 -2.10 1.23 6.16
CA GLY A 140 -3.02 1.67 5.13
C GLY A 140 -3.51 0.56 4.19
N HIS A 141 -3.87 0.96 2.99
CA HIS A 141 -4.51 0.14 1.97
C HIS A 141 -3.76 0.25 0.63
N TYR A 142 -4.12 -0.57 -0.37
CA TYR A 142 -3.49 -0.57 -1.70
C TYR A 142 -1.98 -0.73 -1.66
N LEU A 143 -1.53 -1.70 -0.87
CA LEU A 143 -0.12 -2.03 -0.80
C LEU A 143 0.35 -2.62 -2.13
N ILE A 144 1.14 -1.84 -2.86
CA ILE A 144 1.81 -2.24 -4.10
C ILE A 144 3.23 -2.63 -3.73
N ARG A 145 3.60 -3.88 -4.01
CA ARG A 145 4.98 -4.35 -3.87
C ARG A 145 5.67 -4.17 -5.21
N LEU A 146 6.82 -3.51 -5.21
CA LEU A 146 7.64 -3.40 -6.41
C LEU A 146 8.52 -4.65 -6.53
N THR A 147 8.80 -5.02 -7.78
CA THR A 147 9.71 -6.13 -8.08
C THR A 147 11.07 -5.81 -7.48
N ARG A 148 11.58 -6.74 -6.68
CA ARG A 148 12.87 -6.58 -6.02
C ARG A 148 13.96 -7.13 -6.93
N ASP A 149 14.65 -6.25 -7.65
CA ASP A 149 15.76 -6.60 -8.53
C ASP A 149 16.94 -5.64 -8.31
N GLN A 150 18.04 -5.86 -9.03
CA GLN A 150 19.21 -5.00 -9.02
C GLN A 150 18.82 -3.59 -9.52
N PRO A 151 18.88 -2.53 -8.69
CA PRO A 151 18.46 -1.19 -9.09
C PRO A 151 19.49 -0.52 -10.03
N PHE A 152 20.77 -0.87 -9.88
CA PHE A 152 21.87 -0.35 -10.68
C PHE A 152 22.87 -1.45 -11.00
N ALA A 153 23.31 -1.51 -12.25
CA ALA A 153 24.31 -2.46 -12.71
C ALA A 153 25.33 -1.77 -13.60
N GLN A 154 26.62 -2.02 -13.38
CA GLN A 154 27.64 -1.74 -14.37
C GLN A 154 27.65 -2.89 -15.38
N LEU A 155 27.58 -2.54 -16.67
CA LEU A 155 27.55 -3.49 -17.77
C LEU A 155 28.82 -3.33 -18.60
N ASP A 156 29.33 -4.44 -19.15
CA ASP A 156 30.50 -4.42 -20.04
C ASP A 156 30.18 -3.76 -21.40
N SER A 157 28.89 -3.78 -21.81
CA SER A 157 28.41 -3.14 -23.03
C SER A 157 26.92 -2.77 -22.93
N SER A 158 26.46 -1.92 -23.85
CA SER A 158 25.06 -1.50 -23.97
C SER A 158 24.10 -2.64 -24.32
N ASP A 159 24.59 -3.79 -24.75
CA ASP A 159 23.77 -4.94 -25.17
C ASP A 159 23.83 -6.09 -24.15
N ALA A 160 24.62 -5.95 -23.09
CA ALA A 160 24.70 -6.95 -22.04
C ALA A 160 23.35 -7.17 -21.35
N VAL A 161 23.09 -8.42 -20.98
CA VAL A 161 21.91 -8.84 -20.23
C VAL A 161 21.93 -8.19 -18.85
N TRP A 162 20.79 -7.66 -18.40
CA TRP A 162 20.70 -7.06 -17.06
C TRP A 162 20.95 -8.12 -15.98
N PRO A 163 21.89 -7.89 -15.05
CA PRO A 163 22.18 -8.85 -14.00
C PRO A 163 21.00 -8.91 -13.03
N LYS A 164 20.63 -10.12 -12.63
CA LYS A 164 19.59 -10.34 -11.61
C LYS A 164 20.19 -10.08 -10.23
N GLY A 165 19.53 -9.24 -9.44
CA GLY A 165 19.94 -8.92 -8.09
C GLY A 165 19.75 -10.10 -7.13
N PRO A 166 20.41 -10.07 -5.96
CA PRO A 166 20.18 -11.06 -4.92
C PRO A 166 18.70 -11.04 -4.50
N ARG A 167 18.03 -12.17 -4.66
CA ARG A 167 16.63 -12.33 -4.24
C ARG A 167 16.58 -12.26 -2.72
N VAL A 168 16.08 -11.16 -2.17
CA VAL A 168 15.75 -11.11 -0.74
C VAL A 168 14.56 -12.03 -0.53
N ALA A 169 14.78 -13.17 0.13
CA ALA A 169 13.70 -14.02 0.59
C ALA A 169 12.81 -13.18 1.51
N THR A 170 11.67 -12.72 1.00
CA THR A 170 10.63 -12.14 1.84
C THR A 170 10.03 -13.31 2.61
N PRO A 171 10.04 -13.34 3.95
CA PRO A 171 9.37 -14.41 4.67
C PRO A 171 7.90 -14.39 4.24
N ALA A 172 7.44 -15.51 3.67
CA ALA A 172 6.06 -15.65 3.25
C ALA A 172 5.14 -15.49 4.47
N PRO A 173 4.03 -14.75 4.36
CA PRO A 173 3.02 -14.78 5.40
C PRO A 173 2.52 -16.22 5.54
N LYS A 174 2.60 -16.80 6.74
CA LYS A 174 2.01 -18.12 7.01
C LYS A 174 0.52 -18.07 6.68
N GLY A 175 0.09 -18.79 5.63
CA GLY A 175 -1.32 -19.02 5.28
C GLY A 175 -1.88 -18.30 4.05
N ALA A 176 -1.05 -17.75 3.14
CA ALA A 176 -1.58 -17.25 1.86
C ALA A 176 -1.88 -18.42 0.89
N PRO A 177 -3.08 -18.48 0.26
CA PRO A 177 -3.31 -19.40 -0.86
C PRO A 177 -2.37 -19.03 -2.01
N SER A 178 -1.93 -20.04 -2.76
CA SER A 178 -1.08 -19.89 -3.95
C SER A 178 -1.71 -18.89 -4.93
N SER A 179 -1.18 -17.67 -4.97
CA SER A 179 -1.62 -16.66 -5.92
C SER A 179 -0.96 -16.91 -7.28
N GLU A 180 -1.78 -17.05 -8.31
CA GLU A 180 -1.42 -16.88 -9.71
C GLU A 180 -0.44 -15.73 -9.94
N ALA A 181 0.48 -15.96 -10.87
CA ALA A 181 1.49 -15.01 -11.30
C ALA A 181 0.84 -13.67 -11.66
N THR A 182 1.09 -12.66 -10.84
CA THR A 182 0.81 -11.27 -11.20
C THR A 182 1.83 -10.89 -12.27
N PRO A 183 1.44 -10.27 -13.40
CA PRO A 183 2.38 -9.95 -14.46
C PRO A 183 3.49 -9.07 -13.88
N SER A 184 4.73 -9.55 -13.99
CA SER A 184 5.90 -8.76 -13.67
C SER A 184 5.87 -7.54 -14.56
N LEU A 185 5.82 -6.35 -13.97
CA LEU A 185 6.22 -5.15 -14.69
C LEU A 185 7.65 -5.41 -15.17
N GLU A 186 7.86 -5.38 -16.49
CA GLU A 186 9.18 -5.49 -17.08
C GLU A 186 10.12 -4.47 -16.43
N ASN A 187 11.35 -4.89 -16.20
CA ASN A 187 12.36 -4.10 -15.50
C ASN A 187 12.45 -2.70 -16.12
N ASN A 188 12.01 -1.67 -15.37
CA ASN A 188 12.18 -0.25 -15.68
C ASN A 188 13.66 0.19 -15.51
N ALA A 189 14.60 -0.60 -16.02
CA ALA A 189 16.02 -0.28 -15.97
C ALA A 189 16.31 0.85 -16.96
N VAL A 190 16.54 2.05 -16.43
CA VAL A 190 17.03 3.18 -17.22
C VAL A 190 18.52 2.95 -17.49
N ARG A 191 18.89 2.76 -18.75
CA ARG A 191 20.30 2.63 -19.17
C ARG A 191 20.88 4.02 -19.36
N PHE A 192 21.97 4.32 -18.66
CA PHE A 192 22.79 5.51 -18.90
C PHE A 192 24.03 5.05 -19.68
N SER A 193 24.18 5.53 -20.92
CA SER A 193 25.42 5.37 -21.68
C SER A 193 26.24 6.64 -21.51
N ASP A 194 27.47 6.49 -21.03
CA ASP A 194 28.42 7.59 -20.97
C ASP A 194 28.87 7.91 -22.41
N THR A 195 28.38 9.01 -22.97
CA THR A 195 28.88 9.55 -24.25
C THR A 195 29.80 10.73 -23.96
N ARG A 196 30.95 10.42 -23.36
CA ARG A 196 32.13 11.29 -23.13
C ARG A 196 31.99 12.41 -22.11
#